data_AF-S0INF9-F1
#
_entry.id   AF-S0INF9-F1
#
_cell.length_a   1.000
_cell.length_b   1.000
_cell.length_c   1.000
_cell.angle_alpha   90.00
_cell.angle_beta   90.00
_cell.angle_gamma   90.00
#
_symmetry.space_group_name_H-M   'P 1'
#
loop_
_entity.id
_entity.type
_entity.pdbx_description
1 polymer ?
#
loop_
_entity_poly.entity_id
_entity_poly.type
_entity_poly.pdbx_seq_one_letter_code
_entity_poly.pdbx_strand_id
1 'polypeptide(L)'
;MSYTSWHTYGYGICVSDIREHSVERIQNLLAMAPVLQKNIQEWLDECGVSDPDYDDYMEFDQDFRLGLATILKEVILEAENVRLEACDSFEGKDYLLFVPDYPWNLANQKQIKTEEEVAGIFKKYIPVLTDEPIDIDYQSVENGG
;
A
#
# COMPACT_ATOMS: atom_id res chain seq x y z
N MET A 1 -11.63 -29.47 0.25
CA MET A 1 -10.92 -28.18 0.19
C MET A 1 -11.85 -27.21 -0.49
N SER A 2 -12.43 -26.27 0.24
CA SER A 2 -13.20 -25.17 -0.35
C SER A 2 -12.19 -24.16 -0.89
N TYR A 3 -12.24 -23.88 -2.19
CA TYR A 3 -11.50 -22.77 -2.77
C TYR A 3 -12.28 -21.50 -2.44
N THR A 4 -11.66 -20.56 -1.71
CA THR A 4 -12.28 -19.27 -1.42
C THR A 4 -11.85 -18.32 -2.54
N SER A 5 -12.75 -18.05 -3.48
CA SER A 5 -12.54 -16.99 -4.46
C SER A 5 -12.82 -15.64 -3.81
N TRP A 6 -11.98 -14.65 -4.11
CA TRP A 6 -12.22 -13.27 -3.75
C TRP A 6 -12.09 -12.38 -4.99
N HIS A 7 -12.89 -11.32 -5.01
CA HIS A 7 -12.89 -10.30 -6.05
C HIS A 7 -12.91 -8.95 -5.35
N THR A 8 -11.87 -8.16 -5.61
CA THR A 8 -11.74 -6.80 -5.06
C THR A 8 -11.81 -5.82 -6.21
N TYR A 9 -12.76 -4.89 -6.11
CA TYR A 9 -12.97 -3.83 -7.09
C TYR A 9 -12.68 -2.49 -6.43
N GLY A 10 -11.78 -1.71 -7.01
CA GLY A 10 -11.43 -0.41 -6.48
C GLY A 10 -10.70 0.46 -7.47
N TYR A 11 -10.48 1.71 -7.07
CA TYR A 11 -9.75 2.70 -7.87
C TYR A 11 -8.35 2.88 -7.27
N GLY A 12 -7.29 2.66 -8.05
CA GLY A 12 -5.94 2.69 -7.51
C GLY A 12 -4.86 2.32 -8.52
N ILE A 13 -3.76 1.78 -7.99
CA ILE A 13 -2.52 1.54 -8.76
C ILE A 13 -2.03 0.11 -8.63
N CYS A 14 -1.25 -0.32 -9.63
CA CYS A 14 -0.39 -1.50 -9.51
C CYS A 14 0.92 -1.08 -8.85
N VAL A 15 1.21 -1.64 -7.68
CA VAL A 15 2.43 -1.36 -6.92
C VAL A 15 3.62 -2.08 -7.55
N SER A 16 3.39 -3.23 -8.20
CA SER A 16 4.45 -3.95 -8.93
C SER A 16 4.99 -3.20 -10.17
N ASP A 17 4.31 -2.15 -10.64
CA ASP A 17 4.85 -1.27 -11.68
C ASP A 17 5.97 -0.36 -11.14
N ILE A 18 6.10 -0.22 -9.82
CA ILE A 18 7.23 0.44 -9.16
C ILE A 18 8.42 -0.53 -9.19
N ARG A 19 9.26 -0.40 -10.21
CA ARG A 19 10.47 -1.23 -10.38
C ARG A 19 11.70 -0.67 -9.65
N GLU A 20 11.56 0.49 -9.02
CA GLU A 20 12.67 1.17 -8.36
C GLU A 20 12.85 0.66 -6.93
N HIS A 21 13.92 -0.12 -6.73
CA HIS A 21 14.30 -0.66 -5.43
C HIS A 21 15.28 0.28 -4.72
N SER A 22 14.77 1.36 -4.12
CA SER A 22 15.58 2.33 -3.38
C SER A 22 15.16 2.44 -1.92
N VAL A 23 16.07 2.10 -1.02
CA VAL A 23 15.88 2.23 0.43
C VAL A 23 15.66 3.70 0.83
N GLU A 24 16.40 4.63 0.21
CA GLU A 24 16.26 6.07 0.49
C GLU A 24 14.82 6.56 0.21
N ARG A 25 14.19 6.05 -0.85
CA ARG A 25 12.81 6.40 -1.21
C ARG A 25 11.79 5.85 -0.22
N ILE A 26 11.99 4.61 0.24
CA ILE A 26 11.17 4.04 1.31
C ILE A 26 11.32 4.87 2.58
N GLN A 27 12.55 5.22 2.97
CA GLN A 27 12.78 6.06 4.16
C GLN A 27 12.14 7.44 4.04
N ASN A 28 12.18 8.06 2.84
CA ASN A 28 11.48 9.32 2.58
C ASN A 28 9.95 9.19 2.67
N LEU A 29 9.40 8.05 2.24
CA LEU A 29 7.98 7.75 2.40
C LEU A 29 7.61 7.58 3.88
N LEU A 30 8.42 6.81 4.63
CA LEU A 30 8.23 6.57 6.06
C LEU A 30 8.37 7.85 6.89
N ALA A 31 9.18 8.80 6.46
CA ALA A 31 9.27 10.12 7.11
C ALA A 31 7.94 10.90 7.08
N MET A 32 6.99 10.53 6.21
CA MET A 32 5.63 11.10 6.19
C MET A 32 4.69 10.46 7.23
N ALA A 33 5.09 9.33 7.83
CA ALA A 33 4.30 8.52 8.75
C ALA A 33 5.16 8.10 9.96
N PRO A 34 5.40 9.01 10.92
CA PRO A 34 6.32 8.79 12.04
C PRO A 34 5.92 7.64 12.97
N VAL A 35 4.62 7.32 13.10
CA VAL A 35 4.15 6.19 13.90
C VAL A 35 4.51 4.88 13.22
N LEU A 36 4.21 4.75 11.92
CA LEU A 36 4.59 3.58 11.13
C LEU A 36 6.11 3.41 11.08
N GLN A 37 6.86 4.48 10.88
CA GLN A 37 8.33 4.44 10.87
C GLN A 37 8.88 3.85 12.16
N LYS A 38 8.31 4.24 13.31
CA LYS A 38 8.71 3.69 14.61
C LYS A 38 8.37 2.21 14.73
N ASN A 39 7.18 1.80 14.27
CA ASN A 39 6.76 0.39 14.31
C ASN A 39 7.67 -0.50 13.44
N ILE A 40 8.03 -0.05 12.24
CA ILE A 40 8.95 -0.78 11.36
C ILE A 40 10.34 -0.84 11.99
N GLN A 41 10.83 0.25 12.57
CA GLN A 41 12.13 0.25 13.24
C GLN A 41 12.17 -0.71 14.44
N GLU A 42 11.11 -0.71 15.27
CA GLU A 42 10.99 -1.66 16.38
C GLU A 42 10.98 -3.11 15.90
N TRP A 43 10.27 -3.39 14.80
CA TRP A 43 10.25 -4.72 14.18
C TRP A 43 11.64 -5.12 13.65
N LEU A 44 12.34 -4.23 12.96
CA LEU A 44 13.71 -4.46 12.47
C LEU A 44 14.68 -4.73 13.63
N ASP A 45 14.56 -3.96 14.72
CA ASP A 45 15.36 -4.13 15.93
C ASP A 45 15.10 -5.49 16.59
N GLU A 46 13.84 -5.95 16.62
CA GLU A 46 13.46 -7.29 17.11
C GLU A 46 14.01 -8.42 16.24
N CYS A 47 14.03 -8.23 14.92
CA CYS A 47 14.64 -9.14 13.96
C CYS A 47 16.18 -9.12 14.02
N GLY A 48 16.78 -8.15 14.72
CA GLY A 48 18.23 -7.97 14.81
C GLY A 48 18.87 -7.42 13.54
N VAL A 49 18.07 -6.77 12.68
CA VAL A 49 18.53 -6.12 11.45
C VAL A 49 19.06 -4.74 11.80
N SER A 50 20.37 -4.54 11.64
CA SER A 50 21.05 -3.29 12.02
C SER A 50 21.26 -2.33 10.86
N ASP A 51 21.23 -2.84 9.62
CA ASP A 51 21.30 -2.05 8.39
C ASP A 51 20.28 -2.64 7.39
N PRO A 52 19.03 -2.15 7.41
CA PRO A 52 17.95 -2.74 6.62
C PRO A 52 18.13 -2.46 5.14
N ASP A 53 18.08 -3.52 4.34
CA ASP A 53 18.04 -3.44 2.90
C ASP A 53 16.60 -3.31 2.37
N TYR A 54 16.44 -3.26 1.04
CA TYR A 54 15.12 -3.15 0.43
C TYR A 54 14.23 -4.36 0.75
N ASP A 55 14.80 -5.56 0.77
CA ASP A 55 14.06 -6.80 0.97
C ASP A 55 13.61 -6.93 2.43
N ASP A 56 14.42 -6.47 3.39
CA ASP A 56 14.05 -6.39 4.80
C ASP A 56 12.75 -5.57 5.00
N TYR A 57 12.58 -4.45 4.27
CA TYR A 57 11.33 -3.68 4.31
C TYR A 57 10.16 -4.43 3.67
N MET A 58 10.39 -5.22 2.62
CA MET A 58 9.33 -6.00 1.98
C MET A 58 8.82 -7.13 2.88
N GLU A 59 9.68 -7.66 3.77
CA GLU A 59 9.33 -8.70 4.73
C GLU A 59 8.52 -8.22 5.94
N PHE A 60 8.33 -6.90 6.10
CA PHE A 60 7.52 -6.33 7.18
C PHE A 60 6.09 -6.87 7.19
N ASP A 61 5.49 -7.06 6.01
CA ASP A 61 4.15 -7.65 5.88
C ASP A 61 4.22 -9.19 5.97
N GLN A 62 4.18 -9.71 7.20
CA GLN A 62 4.20 -11.16 7.42
C GLN A 62 2.86 -11.85 7.15
N ASP A 63 1.75 -11.10 7.09
CA ASP A 63 0.41 -11.67 6.96
C ASP A 63 0.07 -11.98 5.50
N PHE A 64 0.26 -10.99 4.61
CA PHE A 64 -0.09 -11.10 3.20
C PHE A 64 1.12 -11.04 2.27
N ARG A 65 2.29 -10.63 2.77
CA ARG A 65 3.54 -10.50 2.00
C ARG A 65 3.39 -9.61 0.75
N LEU A 66 2.62 -8.52 0.90
CA LEU A 66 2.41 -7.51 -0.14
C LEU A 66 3.45 -6.36 -0.07
N GLY A 67 4.36 -6.42 0.91
CA GLY A 67 5.53 -5.55 1.04
C GLY A 67 5.21 -4.06 0.89
N LEU A 68 5.68 -3.47 -0.21
CA LEU A 68 5.53 -2.05 -0.53
C LEU A 68 4.06 -1.59 -0.54
N ALA A 69 3.12 -2.44 -0.97
CA ALA A 69 1.70 -2.09 -1.01
C ALA A 69 1.14 -1.90 0.40
N THR A 70 1.56 -2.75 1.35
CA THR A 70 1.19 -2.65 2.76
C THR A 70 1.83 -1.44 3.42
N ILE A 71 3.11 -1.15 3.14
CA ILE A 71 3.77 0.06 3.64
C ILE A 71 3.03 1.30 3.16
N LEU A 72 2.73 1.42 1.86
CA LEU A 72 2.08 2.60 1.31
C LEU A 72 0.64 2.76 1.82
N LYS A 73 -0.08 1.65 2.01
CA LYS A 73 -1.39 1.63 2.66
C LYS A 73 -1.34 2.24 4.06
N GLU A 74 -0.41 1.79 4.90
CA GLU A 74 -0.28 2.27 6.28
C GLU A 74 0.18 3.74 6.33
N VAL A 75 1.10 4.16 5.44
CA VAL A 75 1.52 5.57 5.34
C VAL A 75 0.33 6.48 5.01
N ILE A 76 -0.50 6.10 4.03
CA ILE A 76 -1.68 6.89 3.66
C ILE A 76 -2.73 6.88 4.77
N LEU A 77 -2.88 5.76 5.47
CA LEU A 77 -3.78 5.66 6.62
C LEU A 77 -3.33 6.61 7.74
N GLU A 78 -2.04 6.68 8.05
CA GLU A 78 -1.54 7.59 9.08
C GLU A 78 -1.63 9.06 8.63
N ALA A 79 -1.18 9.38 7.42
CA ALA A 79 -1.02 10.75 6.95
C ALA A 79 -2.34 11.40 6.49
N GLU A 80 -3.22 10.66 5.83
CA GLU A 80 -4.47 11.16 5.25
C GLU A 80 -5.72 10.60 5.95
N ASN A 81 -5.57 9.60 6.83
CA ASN A 81 -6.67 8.90 7.49
C ASN A 81 -7.69 8.32 6.49
N VAL A 82 -7.14 7.74 5.42
CA VAL A 82 -7.87 7.10 4.33
C VAL A 82 -7.55 5.61 4.34
N ARG A 83 -8.59 4.79 4.34
CA ARG A 83 -8.43 3.34 4.26
C ARG A 83 -8.29 2.89 2.80
N LEU A 84 -7.22 2.17 2.52
CA LEU A 84 -6.96 1.50 1.26
C LEU A 84 -6.85 -0.02 1.49
N GLU A 85 -7.06 -0.81 0.45
CA GLU A 85 -6.87 -2.25 0.44
C GLU A 85 -5.67 -2.60 -0.44
N ALA A 86 -4.69 -3.26 0.17
CA ALA A 86 -3.59 -3.90 -0.55
C ALA A 86 -4.01 -5.33 -0.90
N CYS A 87 -3.84 -5.75 -2.14
CA CYS A 87 -4.19 -7.10 -2.61
C CYS A 87 -3.30 -7.56 -3.76
N ASP A 88 -3.11 -8.88 -3.89
CA ASP A 88 -2.34 -9.51 -4.96
C ASP A 88 -3.25 -10.12 -6.03
N SER A 89 -2.95 -9.93 -7.31
CA SER A 89 -3.68 -10.63 -8.38
C SER A 89 -3.25 -12.08 -8.51
N PHE A 90 -4.04 -12.89 -9.21
CA PHE A 90 -3.66 -14.24 -9.62
C PHE A 90 -2.30 -14.30 -10.36
N GLU A 91 -1.91 -13.21 -11.05
CA GLU A 91 -0.61 -13.12 -11.73
C GLU A 91 0.58 -12.83 -10.78
N GLY A 92 0.32 -12.68 -9.47
CA GLY A 92 1.31 -12.32 -8.47
C GLY A 92 1.73 -10.84 -8.54
N LYS A 93 0.82 -9.96 -8.98
CA LYS A 93 1.05 -8.51 -8.98
C LYS A 93 0.34 -7.88 -7.79
N ASP A 94 1.02 -6.97 -7.12
CA ASP A 94 0.50 -6.27 -5.97
C ASP A 94 -0.22 -4.99 -6.41
N TYR A 95 -1.39 -4.76 -5.83
CA TYR A 95 -2.23 -3.61 -6.08
C TYR A 95 -2.56 -2.90 -4.77
N LEU A 96 -2.77 -1.60 -4.88
CA LEU A 96 -3.31 -0.80 -3.79
C LEU A 96 -4.51 -0.01 -4.28
N LEU A 97 -5.67 -0.33 -3.71
CA LEU A 97 -6.95 0.12 -4.20
C LEU A 97 -7.72 0.89 -3.13
N PHE A 98 -8.41 1.94 -3.56
CA PHE A 98 -9.48 2.55 -2.79
C PHE A 98 -10.78 1.80 -3.10
N VAL A 99 -11.30 1.11 -2.09
CA VAL A 99 -12.55 0.36 -2.17
C VAL A 99 -13.63 1.12 -1.40
N PRO A 100 -14.79 1.41 -2.02
CA PRO A 100 -15.87 2.09 -1.33
C PRO A 100 -16.44 1.17 -0.23
N ASP A 101 -16.39 1.63 1.02
CA ASP A 101 -16.95 0.92 2.18
C ASP A 101 -18.23 1.63 2.67
N TYR A 102 -19.02 0.92 3.47
CA TYR A 102 -20.26 1.42 4.02
C TYR A 102 -20.01 2.54 5.05
N PRO A 103 -20.88 3.57 5.12
CA PRO A 103 -20.69 4.71 6.01
C PRO A 103 -20.54 4.39 7.51
N TRP A 104 -21.09 3.27 7.99
CA TRP A 104 -20.98 2.83 9.39
C TRP A 104 -19.65 2.11 9.72
N ASN A 105 -18.88 1.71 8.70
CA ASN A 105 -17.53 1.16 8.85
C ASN A 105 -16.45 2.25 8.84
N LEU A 106 -16.79 3.46 8.37
CA LEU A 106 -15.88 4.60 8.20
C LEU A 106 -15.77 5.49 9.45
N ALA A 107 -16.10 4.97 10.64
CA ALA A 107 -16.10 5.76 11.86
C ALA A 107 -14.72 6.41 12.10
N ASN A 108 -14.66 7.74 12.02
CA ASN A 108 -13.46 8.58 12.12
C ASN A 108 -12.53 8.64 10.91
N GLN A 109 -12.87 8.04 9.76
CA GLN A 109 -12.03 8.10 8.54
C GLN A 109 -12.45 9.25 7.61
N LYS A 110 -11.50 9.74 6.80
CA LYS A 110 -11.76 10.77 5.79
C LYS A 110 -12.69 10.21 4.71
N GLN A 111 -13.87 10.80 4.57
CA GLN A 111 -14.80 10.44 3.49
C GLN A 111 -14.29 11.05 2.18
N ILE A 112 -13.66 10.22 1.36
CA ILE A 112 -13.38 10.57 -0.03
C ILE A 112 -14.68 10.47 -0.83
N LYS A 113 -14.97 11.50 -1.61
CA LYS A 113 -16.23 11.58 -2.37
C LYS A 113 -16.01 11.56 -3.88
N THR A 114 -14.76 11.74 -4.34
CA THR A 114 -14.42 11.86 -5.76
C THR A 114 -13.20 11.04 -6.12
N GLU A 115 -13.14 10.57 -7.36
CA GLU A 115 -11.97 9.88 -7.93
C GLU A 115 -10.74 10.78 -7.95
N GLU A 116 -10.94 12.08 -8.19
CA GLU A 116 -9.89 13.10 -8.24
C GLU A 116 -9.16 13.25 -6.90
N GLU A 117 -9.88 13.12 -5.78
CA GLU A 117 -9.30 13.11 -4.44
C GLU A 117 -8.44 11.87 -4.20
N VAL A 118 -8.88 10.68 -4.64
CA VAL A 118 -8.09 9.45 -4.57
C VAL A 118 -6.83 9.57 -5.42
N ALA A 119 -6.98 10.01 -6.68
CA ALA A 119 -5.87 10.23 -7.57
C ALA A 119 -4.89 11.30 -7.03
N GLY A 120 -5.40 12.33 -6.34
CA GLY A 120 -4.60 13.36 -5.69
C GLY A 120 -3.72 12.81 -4.57
N ILE A 121 -4.23 11.86 -3.78
CA ILE A 121 -3.45 11.13 -2.77
C ILE A 121 -2.33 10.36 -3.46
N PHE A 122 -2.66 9.51 -4.43
CA PHE A 122 -1.66 8.72 -5.15
C PHE A 122 -0.60 9.58 -5.83
N LYS A 123 -0.98 10.69 -6.49
CA LYS A 123 -0.04 11.64 -7.10
C LYS A 123 0.89 12.35 -6.11
N LYS A 124 0.55 12.39 -4.82
CA LYS A 124 1.41 12.94 -3.77
C LYS A 124 2.47 11.94 -3.31
N TYR A 125 2.13 10.66 -3.23
CA TYR A 125 3.02 9.62 -2.69
C TYR A 125 3.81 8.84 -3.77
N ILE A 126 3.26 8.64 -4.96
CA ILE A 126 3.93 7.92 -6.06
C ILE A 126 5.28 8.55 -6.44
N PRO A 127 5.40 9.88 -6.62
CA PRO A 127 6.68 10.51 -6.99
C PRO A 127 7.78 10.36 -5.95
N VAL A 128 7.43 9.98 -4.72
CA VAL A 128 8.41 9.69 -3.65
C VAL A 128 9.09 8.34 -3.91
N LEU A 129 8.38 7.40 -4.54
CA LEU A 129 8.82 6.03 -4.79
C LEU A 129 9.35 5.82 -6.20
N THR A 130 8.73 6.40 -7.22
CA THR A 130 9.14 6.25 -8.62
C THR A 130 9.10 7.59 -9.36
N ASP A 131 10.04 7.79 -10.27
CA ASP A 131 9.97 8.90 -11.23
C ASP A 131 9.07 8.55 -12.44
N GLU A 132 8.71 7.27 -12.59
CA GLU A 132 7.87 6.80 -13.69
C GLU A 132 6.38 7.07 -13.43
N PRO A 133 5.64 7.54 -14.45
CA PRO A 133 4.21 7.76 -14.32
C PRO A 133 3.49 6.41 -14.21
N ILE A 134 2.84 6.18 -13.06
CA ILE A 134 1.95 5.04 -12.85
C ILE A 134 0.52 5.42 -13.25
N ASP A 135 -0.16 4.52 -13.95
CA ASP A 135 -1.56 4.72 -14.30
C ASP A 135 -2.47 4.46 -13.09
N ILE A 136 -3.41 5.38 -12.86
CA ILE A 136 -4.38 5.30 -11.76
C ILE A 136 -5.74 5.07 -12.40
N ASP A 137 -6.21 3.82 -12.36
CA ASP A 137 -7.46 3.43 -12.99
C ASP A 137 -8.23 2.43 -12.10
N TYR A 138 -9.44 2.10 -12.53
CA TYR A 138 -10.26 1.05 -11.95
C TYR A 138 -9.61 -0.32 -12.16
N GLN A 139 -9.37 -1.02 -11.06
CA GLN A 139 -8.82 -2.36 -11.06
C GLN A 139 -9.87 -3.35 -10.52
N SER A 140 -9.96 -4.48 -11.21
CA SER A 140 -10.71 -5.64 -10.80
C SER A 140 -9.72 -6.75 -10.54
N VAL A 141 -9.42 -7.00 -9.26
CA VAL A 141 -8.42 -7.97 -8.85
C VAL A 141 -9.12 -9.21 -8.34
N GLU A 142 -8.70 -10.37 -8.84
CA GLU A 142 -9.23 -11.66 -8.46
C GLU A 142 -8.14 -12.70 -8.28
N ASN A 143 -8.37 -13.64 -7.36
CA ASN A 143 -7.47 -14.78 -7.14
C ASN A 143 -7.84 -16.02 -7.96
N GLY A 144 -9.02 -16.07 -8.56
CA GLY A 144 -9.48 -17.17 -9.40
C GLY A 144 -9.77 -16.67 -10.80
N GLY A 145 -9.06 -17.20 -11.80
CA GLY A 145 -9.27 -16.89 -13.22
C GLY A 145 -10.31 -17.78 -13.92
#